data_AF-M0A5U3-F1
#
_entry.id   AF-M0A5U3-F1
#
_cell.length_a   1.000
_cell.length_b   1.000
_cell.length_c   1.000
_cell.angle_alpha   90.00
_cell.angle_beta   90.00
_cell.angle_gamma   90.00
#
_symmetry.space_group_name_H-M   'P 1'
#
loop_
_entity.id
_entity.type
_entity.pdbx_description
1 polymer ?
#
loop_
_entity_poly.entity_id
_entity_poly.type
_entity_poly.pdbx_seq_one_letter_code
_entity_poly.pdbx_strand_id
1 'polypeptide(L)' 'MATTDDSINGLTEYCDECELDTLHEVSVQIRTESIKKENAQFSREPYRVCECQRCGNRSSQRMNNA' A
#
# COMPACT_ATOMS: atom_id res chain seq x y z
N MET A 1 -2.97 19.81 23.08
CA MET A 1 -3.29 18.43 22.64
C MET A 1 -3.22 18.44 21.13
N ALA A 2 -2.20 17.82 20.55
CA ALA A 2 -2.17 17.60 19.10
C ALA A 2 -3.00 16.34 18.86
N THR A 3 -4.28 16.53 18.54
CA THR A 3 -5.04 15.49 17.85
C THR A 3 -4.42 15.42 16.47
N THR A 4 -3.35 14.62 16.33
CA THR A 4 -3.02 14.07 15.03
C THR A 4 -4.29 13.33 14.67
N ASP A 5 -5.05 13.94 13.75
CA ASP A 5 -6.13 13.30 13.06
C ASP A 5 -5.52 11.96 12.62
N ASP A 6 -5.89 10.90 13.34
CA ASP A 6 -5.76 9.52 12.87
C ASP A 6 -6.75 9.49 11.71
N SER A 7 -6.41 10.23 10.64
CA SER A 7 -7.12 10.27 9.40
C SER A 7 -6.97 8.84 8.98
N ILE A 8 -8.04 8.08 9.20
CA ILE A 8 -8.19 6.74 8.68
C ILE A 8 -8.06 6.92 7.17
N ASN A 9 -6.83 6.90 6.65
CA ASN A 9 -6.50 6.98 5.23
C ASN A 9 -6.74 5.59 4.62
N GLY A 10 -7.80 4.95 5.10
CA GLY A 10 -8.35 3.76 4.52
C GLY A 10 -9.39 4.18 3.51
N LEU A 11 -9.31 3.63 2.30
CA LEU A 11 -10.41 3.73 1.37
C LEU A 11 -11.30 2.50 1.52
N THR A 12 -12.59 2.67 1.29
CA THR A 12 -13.48 1.53 1.16
C THR A 12 -13.26 0.88 -0.20
N GLU A 13 -12.76 -0.35 -0.20
CA GLU A 13 -12.54 -1.17 -1.39
C GLU A 13 -13.18 -2.54 -1.19
N TYR A 14 -13.56 -3.16 -2.31
CA TYR A 14 -14.02 -4.54 -2.29
C TYR A 14 -12.89 -5.47 -1.83
N CYS A 15 -13.16 -6.25 -0.79
CA CYS A 15 -12.23 -7.24 -0.28
C CYS A 15 -12.60 -8.62 -0.81
N ASP A 16 -11.70 -9.25 -1.56
CA ASP A 16 -11.93 -10.59 -2.11
C ASP A 16 -12.10 -11.66 -1.01
N GLU A 17 -11.41 -11.49 0.12
CA GLU A 17 -11.48 -12.41 1.28
C GLU A 17 -12.76 -12.24 2.11
N CYS A 18 -13.32 -11.03 2.17
CA CYS A 18 -14.56 -10.78 2.89
C CYS A 18 -15.79 -10.84 1.97
N GLU A 19 -15.58 -10.85 0.65
CA GLU A 19 -16.62 -10.79 -0.39
C GLU A 19 -17.53 -9.56 -0.26
N LEU A 20 -16.98 -8.45 0.26
CA LEU A 20 -17.73 -7.21 0.51
C LEU A 20 -16.81 -5.99 0.59
N ASP A 21 -17.41 -4.80 0.47
CA ASP A 21 -16.72 -3.52 0.61
C ASP A 21 -16.28 -3.27 2.06
N THR A 22 -14.98 -3.25 2.30
CA THR A 22 -14.38 -3.02 3.62
C THR A 22 -13.44 -1.84 3.57
N LEU A 23 -13.14 -1.31 4.76
CA LEU A 23 -12.11 -0.30 4.90
C LEU A 23 -10.73 -0.94 4.72
N HIS A 24 -10.01 -0.49 3.70
CA HIS A 24 -8.63 -0.89 3.40
C HIS A 24 -7.69 0.28 3.67
N GLU A 25 -6.75 0.13 4.59
CA GLU A 25 -5.68 1.08 4.81
C GLU A 25 -4.70 1.06 3.64
N VAL A 26 -4.51 2.19 2.99
CA VAL A 26 -3.62 2.28 1.82
C VAL A 26 -2.46 3.19 2.08
N SER A 27 -1.26 2.61 1.93
CA SER A 27 0.02 3.26 2.13
C SER A 27 0.91 3.06 0.91
N VAL A 28 1.65 4.08 0.52
CA VAL A 28 2.65 3.98 -0.55
C VAL A 28 4.01 3.67 0.07
N GLN A 29 4.60 2.54 -0.31
CA GLN A 29 5.95 2.15 0.11
C GLN A 29 6.88 2.16 -1.09
N ILE A 30 8.02 2.83 -0.99
CA ILE A 30 9.05 2.78 -2.01
C ILE A 30 9.94 1.57 -1.72
N ARG A 31 9.95 0.59 -2.63
CA ARG A 31 10.86 -0.57 -2.54
C ARG A 31 11.93 -0.47 -3.61
N THR A 32 13.12 -0.93 -3.27
CA THR A 32 14.25 -1.00 -4.20
C THR A 32 14.33 -2.43 -4.73
N GLU A 33 13.99 -2.65 -6.00
CA GLU A 33 14.06 -3.98 -6.63
C GLU A 33 15.47 -4.36 -7.11
N SER A 34 16.39 -3.39 -7.23
CA SER A 34 17.73 -3.63 -7.74
C SER A 34 18.79 -3.85 -6.64
N ILE A 35 19.31 -5.06 -6.57
CA ILE A 35 20.48 -5.48 -5.75
C ILE A 35 21.86 -5.09 -6.37
N LYS A 36 21.89 -4.54 -7.59
CA LYS A 36 23.14 -4.15 -8.27
C LYS A 36 23.47 -2.68 -8.01
N LYS A 37 24.61 -2.42 -7.35
CA LYS A 37 25.09 -1.10 -6.89
C LYS A 37 25.13 0.00 -7.95
N GLU A 38 25.25 -0.34 -9.23
CA GLU A 38 25.40 0.65 -10.31
C GLU A 38 24.09 1.29 -10.79
N ASN A 39 22.92 0.71 -10.48
CA ASN A 39 21.61 1.25 -10.91
C ASN A 39 20.53 1.28 -9.81
N ALA A 40 20.88 0.96 -8.56
CA ALA A 40 19.95 0.85 -7.44
C ALA A 40 19.18 2.16 -7.13
N GLN A 41 19.72 3.33 -7.48
CA GLN A 41 19.05 4.62 -7.29
C GLN A 41 17.92 4.88 -8.31
N PHE A 42 17.92 4.19 -9.45
CA PHE A 42 16.92 4.34 -10.51
C PHE A 42 15.81 3.27 -10.47
N SER A 43 16.00 2.18 -9.73
CA SER A 43 14.97 1.13 -9.50
C SER A 43 14.27 1.28 -8.15
N ARG A 44 13.86 2.52 -7.83
CA ARG A 44 12.99 2.80 -6.68
C ARG A 44 11.57 2.81 -7.19
N GLU A 45 10.88 1.69 -7.06
CA GLU A 45 9.50 1.57 -7.50
C GLU A 45 8.53 1.84 -6.34
N PRO A 46 7.53 2.72 -6.53
CA PRO A 46 6.45 2.89 -5.58
C PRO A 46 5.48 1.70 -5.65
N TYR A 47 5.20 1.13 -4.48
CA TYR A 47 4.21 0.09 -4.27
C TYR A 47 3.05 0.69 -3.50
N ARG A 48 1.84 0.52 -4.04
CA ARG A 48 0.59 0.66 -3.29
C ARG A 48 0.49 -0.55 -2.39
N VAL A 49 0.39 -0.37 -1.09
CA VAL A 49 0.14 -1.46 -0.16
C VAL A 49 -1.20 -1.19 0.51
N CYS A 50 -2.15 -2.09 0.30
CA CYS A 50 -3.48 -2.05 0.88
C CYS A 50 -3.58 -3.14 1.95
N GLU A 51 -4.11 -2.80 3.12
CA GLU A 51 -4.38 -3.76 4.19
C GLU A 51 -5.84 -3.67 4.62
N CYS A 52 -6.55 -4.79 4.57
CA CYS A 52 -7.93 -4.85 4.98
C CYS A 52 -8.04 -4.76 6.50
N GLN A 53 -8.69 -3.70 6.99
CA GLN A 53 -8.89 -3.49 8.43
C GLN A 53 -9.91 -4.47 9.03
N ARG A 54 -10.60 -5.27 8.20
CA ARG A 54 -11.56 -6.29 8.64
C ARG A 54 -10.96 -7.68 8.80
N CYS A 55 -10.30 -8.20 7.76
CA CYS A 55 -9.70 -9.54 7.78
C CYS A 55 -8.17 -9.54 7.93
N GLY A 56 -7.51 -8.39 7.81
CA GLY A 56 -6.05 -8.26 7.85
C GLY A 56 -5.34 -8.62 6.54
N ASN A 57 -6.07 -8.92 5.46
CA ASN A 57 -5.46 -9.27 4.18
C ASN A 57 -4.67 -8.07 3.61
N ARG A 58 -3.40 -8.30 3.27
CA ARG A 58 -2.50 -7.27 2.78
C ARG A 58 -2.07 -7.56 1.35
N SER A 59 -2.36 -6.63 0.44
CA SER A 59 -1.99 -6.72 -0.96
C SER A 59 -1.04 -5.58 -1.34
N SER A 60 -0.02 -5.87 -2.14
CA SER A 60 0.92 -4.87 -2.63
C SER A 60 0.94 -4.85 -4.15
N GLN A 61 0.62 -3.71 -4.75
CA GLN A 61 0.56 -3.51 -6.18
C GLN A 61 1.60 -2.47 -6.62
N ARG A 62 2.42 -2.80 -7.62
CA ARG A 62 3.35 -1.86 -8.24
C ARG A 62 2.57 -0.74 -8.93
N MET A 63 2.91 0.51 -8.64
CA MET A 63 2.28 1.68 -9.27
C MET A 63 2.97 2.13 -10.57
N ASN A 64 4.15 1.60 -10.89
CA ASN A 64 4.88 1.95 -12.11
C ASN A 64 4.48 0.99 -13.27
N ASN A 65 3.29 1.20 -13.82
CA ASN A 65 2.89 0.70 -15.14
C ASN A 65 2.65 1.93 -16.02
N ALA A 66 3.71 2.40 -16.66
CA ALA A 66 3.69 3.40 -17.73
C ALA A 66 4.07 2.72 -19.04
#